data_AF-A0A7J7SD32-F1
#
_entry.id   AF-A0A7J7SD32-F1
#
_cell.length_a   1.000
_cell.length_b   1.000
_cell.length_c   1.000
_cell.angle_alpha   90.00
_cell.angle_beta   90.00
_cell.angle_gamma   90.00
#
_symmetry.space_group_name_H-M   'P 1'
#
loop_
_entity.id
_entity.type
_entity.pdbx_description
1 polymer ?
#
loop_
_entity_poly.entity_id
_entity_poly.type
_entity_poly.pdbx_seq_one_letter_code
_entity_poly.pdbx_strand_id
1 'polypeptide(L)'
;MMLRTCPVLYSKAGPPTGGWQPLSFDGGAFHLKGTGELMRALLVLRLCAWPPLVTHGLAIQAWFQRLLGSRFSGALLRPSIYGQFVAGETAEEVRGCVQQLQTLSLRPLLAVPTEEEPDSAVKTGEAWYEENLSAMLRCVDLSRSLLETPGPNGNILMQLKVTALTSTRLCKELTSWVRRPGASLELSPERLAEAMDSGQDLQVSCLSTEQNQHLRASLSRLQQVAQHAQAQHVRLLVDAEYTSLNPALSLLVAALALRWNRSREGGPWVWNTYQAYLKDTYERLRRDAEAADRAGLSFGVKLVRGAYLDKERDMAQLQGTKDPTQPDYEATSQRWWRFGLSPSIFFVVVFSEDG
;
A
#
# COMPACT_ATOMS: atom_id res chain seq x y z
N MET A 1 13.75 25.88 -4.11
CA MET A 1 13.79 26.00 -2.64
C MET A 1 13.84 24.58 -2.08
N MET A 2 15.04 24.15 -1.68
CA MET A 2 15.35 22.80 -1.21
C MET A 2 14.71 22.54 0.16
N LEU A 3 14.47 21.27 0.55
CA LEU A 3 14.05 20.84 1.90
C LEU A 3 14.93 21.25 3.07
N ARG A 4 15.96 22.06 2.82
CA ARG A 4 16.82 22.61 3.86
C ARG A 4 16.08 23.49 4.89
N THR A 5 14.79 23.76 4.73
CA THR A 5 14.02 24.67 5.60
C THR A 5 12.95 24.00 6.46
N CYS A 6 12.75 22.68 6.43
CA CYS A 6 11.78 22.00 7.29
C CYS A 6 12.48 21.05 8.29
N PRO A 7 12.75 21.50 9.53
CA PRO A 7 13.52 20.73 10.53
C PRO A 7 12.90 19.37 10.88
N VAL A 8 11.58 19.24 10.73
CA VAL A 8 10.79 18.07 11.13
C VAL A 8 10.97 16.87 10.18
N LEU A 9 11.28 17.13 8.91
CA LEU A 9 11.58 16.07 7.92
C LEU A 9 13.03 15.60 7.99
N TYR A 10 13.84 16.16 8.89
CA TYR A 10 15.21 15.72 9.13
C TYR A 10 15.20 14.57 10.12
N SER A 11 15.56 13.38 9.65
CA SER A 11 15.76 12.21 10.52
C SER A 11 16.81 12.53 11.59
N LYS A 12 16.42 12.45 12.87
CA LYS A 12 17.36 12.40 14.01
C LYS A 12 18.08 11.05 14.11
N ALA A 13 17.69 10.05 13.32
CA ALA A 13 18.48 8.81 13.23
C ALA A 13 19.82 9.18 12.57
N GLY A 14 20.90 9.01 13.32
CA GLY A 14 22.25 9.18 12.82
C GLY A 14 22.49 8.33 11.57
N PRO A 15 23.54 8.64 10.78
CA PRO A 15 23.86 7.85 9.61
C PRO A 15 23.94 6.37 10.04
N PRO A 16 23.23 5.47 9.35
CA PRO A 16 23.32 4.04 9.62
C PRO A 16 24.78 3.63 9.72
N THR A 17 25.12 2.95 10.82
CA THR A 17 26.49 2.61 11.20
C THR A 17 27.15 1.59 10.26
N GLY A 18 26.42 1.09 9.26
CA GLY A 18 26.95 0.32 8.13
C GLY A 18 27.06 1.21 6.89
N GLY A 19 28.25 1.27 6.29
CA GLY A 19 28.48 1.97 5.03
C GLY A 19 27.42 1.58 4.00
N TRP A 20 26.61 2.55 3.57
CA TRP A 20 25.67 2.34 2.49
C TRP A 20 26.45 2.13 1.21
N GLN A 21 26.40 0.91 0.67
CA GLN A 21 26.69 0.72 -0.73
C GLN A 21 25.42 1.08 -1.52
N PRO A 22 25.50 1.99 -2.51
CA PRO A 22 24.40 2.21 -3.44
C PRO A 22 24.02 0.87 -4.07
N LEU A 23 22.73 0.55 -4.09
CA LEU A 23 22.23 -0.56 -4.92
C LEU A 23 22.56 -0.22 -6.38
N SER A 24 23.55 -0.92 -6.94
CA SER A 24 23.85 -0.89 -8.36
C SER A 24 22.90 -1.87 -9.05
N PHE A 25 22.00 -1.37 -9.88
CA PHE A 25 21.21 -2.21 -10.78
C PHE A 25 22.06 -2.54 -12.01
N ASP A 26 23.04 -3.42 -11.83
CA ASP A 26 23.93 -3.94 -12.88
C ASP A 26 23.30 -5.10 -13.68
N GLY A 27 22.03 -5.40 -13.42
CA GLY A 27 21.34 -6.56 -13.97
C GLY A 27 21.55 -7.85 -13.18
N GLY A 28 22.31 -7.81 -12.06
CA GLY A 28 22.52 -8.91 -11.10
C GLY A 28 21.25 -9.70 -10.77
N ALA A 29 20.15 -8.98 -10.58
CA ALA A 29 18.85 -9.57 -10.25
C ALA A 29 18.26 -10.47 -11.36
N PHE A 30 18.63 -10.23 -12.62
CA PHE A 30 18.18 -11.03 -13.77
C PHE A 30 19.05 -12.26 -14.02
N HIS A 31 20.23 -12.37 -13.40
CA HIS A 31 21.09 -13.55 -13.57
C HIS A 31 20.49 -14.84 -12.99
N LEU A 32 19.58 -14.73 -12.03
CA LEU A 32 18.81 -15.87 -11.52
C LEU A 32 17.70 -16.31 -12.47
N LYS A 33 17.38 -15.54 -13.51
CA LYS A 33 16.28 -15.83 -14.42
C LYS A 33 16.77 -16.63 -15.62
N GLY A 34 16.10 -17.76 -15.87
CA GLY A 34 16.39 -18.56 -17.06
C GLY A 34 15.94 -17.86 -18.35
N THR A 35 16.53 -18.22 -19.49
CA THR A 35 16.15 -17.67 -20.81
C THR A 35 14.65 -17.80 -21.10
N GLY A 36 14.04 -18.91 -20.70
CA GLY A 36 12.59 -19.12 -20.84
C GLY A 36 11.76 -18.15 -19.99
N GLU A 37 12.23 -17.82 -18.78
CA GLU A 37 11.56 -16.84 -17.92
C GLU A 37 11.69 -15.43 -18.47
N LEU A 38 12.84 -15.07 -19.03
CA LEU A 38 13.06 -13.78 -19.67
C LEU A 38 12.21 -13.64 -20.95
N MET A 39 12.12 -14.69 -21.76
CA MET A 39 11.24 -14.71 -22.94
C MET A 39 9.77 -14.59 -22.56
N ARG A 40 9.34 -15.31 -21.50
CA ARG A 40 8.00 -15.16 -20.94
C ARG A 40 7.77 -13.73 -20.45
N ALA A 41 8.71 -13.16 -19.70
CA ALA A 41 8.61 -11.78 -19.19
C ALA A 41 8.45 -10.77 -20.33
N LEU A 42 9.26 -10.90 -21.39
CA LEU A 42 9.15 -10.06 -22.58
C LEU A 42 7.81 -10.23 -23.29
N LEU A 43 7.32 -11.47 -23.44
CA LEU A 43 6.01 -11.74 -24.04
C LEU A 43 4.89 -11.12 -23.21
N VAL A 44 4.88 -11.33 -21.89
CA VAL A 44 3.89 -10.77 -20.98
C VAL A 44 3.92 -9.25 -21.05
N LEU A 45 5.10 -8.62 -21.01
CA LEU A 45 5.23 -7.17 -21.13
C LEU A 45 4.66 -6.64 -22.46
N ARG A 46 4.88 -7.35 -23.57
CA ARG A 46 4.32 -6.99 -24.88
C ARG A 46 2.80 -7.15 -24.93
N LEU A 47 2.26 -8.16 -24.25
CA LEU A 47 0.83 -8.38 -24.14
C LEU A 47 0.15 -7.30 -23.27
N CYS A 48 0.76 -6.93 -22.15
CA CYS A 48 0.25 -5.85 -21.30
C CYS A 48 0.37 -4.47 -22.00
N ALA A 49 1.39 -4.26 -22.83
CA ALA A 49 1.47 -3.08 -23.69
C ALA A 49 0.41 -3.03 -24.83
N TRP A 50 -0.51 -4.00 -24.91
CA TRP A 50 -1.59 -4.01 -25.91
C TRP A 50 -2.94 -3.59 -25.26
N PRO A 51 -3.39 -2.34 -25.45
CA PRO A 51 -4.53 -1.78 -24.72
C PRO A 51 -5.84 -2.59 -24.83
N PRO A 52 -6.23 -3.17 -25.99
CA PRO A 52 -7.43 -4.00 -26.08
C PRO A 52 -7.42 -5.21 -25.13
N LEU A 53 -6.25 -5.83 -24.92
CA LEU A 53 -6.11 -6.99 -24.04
C LEU A 53 -6.20 -6.59 -22.57
N VAL A 54 -5.56 -5.48 -22.18
CA VAL A 54 -5.60 -5.00 -20.79
C VAL A 54 -7.00 -4.50 -20.42
N THR A 55 -7.61 -3.71 -21.29
CA THR A 55 -8.96 -3.16 -21.07
C THR A 55 -10.05 -4.23 -20.99
N HIS A 56 -9.93 -5.32 -21.74
CA HIS A 56 -10.92 -6.40 -21.78
C HIS A 56 -10.45 -7.67 -21.07
N GLY A 57 -9.35 -7.63 -20.33
CA GLY A 57 -8.68 -8.81 -19.78
C GLY A 57 -9.59 -9.68 -18.92
N LEU A 58 -10.42 -9.06 -18.07
CA LEU A 58 -11.40 -9.77 -17.22
C LEU A 58 -12.50 -10.45 -18.04
N ALA A 59 -13.00 -9.79 -19.10
CA ALA A 59 -14.01 -10.37 -19.98
C ALA A 59 -13.43 -11.54 -20.80
N ILE A 60 -12.20 -11.38 -21.30
CA ILE A 60 -11.45 -12.42 -22.00
C ILE A 60 -11.20 -13.61 -21.06
N GLN A 61 -10.78 -13.35 -19.82
CA GLN A 61 -10.58 -14.39 -18.80
C GLN A 61 -11.89 -15.13 -18.50
N ALA A 62 -12.99 -14.42 -18.28
CA ALA A 62 -14.30 -15.02 -18.01
C ALA A 62 -14.76 -15.87 -19.21
N TRP A 63 -14.58 -15.38 -20.43
CA TRP A 63 -14.87 -16.13 -21.65
C TRP A 63 -14.01 -17.39 -21.76
N PHE A 64 -12.70 -17.29 -21.50
CA PHE A 64 -11.77 -18.40 -21.56
C PHE A 64 -12.06 -19.47 -20.50
N GLN A 65 -12.40 -19.04 -19.28
CA GLN A 65 -12.86 -19.93 -18.21
C GLN A 65 -14.17 -20.63 -18.58
N ARG A 66 -15.09 -19.95 -19.27
CA ARG A 66 -16.35 -20.53 -19.74
C ARG A 66 -16.14 -21.54 -20.87
N LEU A 67 -15.13 -21.32 -21.72
CA LEU A 67 -14.81 -22.16 -22.87
C LEU A 67 -14.02 -23.42 -22.49
N LEU A 68 -12.96 -23.26 -21.69
CA LEU A 68 -11.99 -24.33 -21.37
C LEU A 68 -12.17 -24.93 -19.97
N GLY A 69 -13.03 -24.32 -19.16
CA GLY A 69 -13.18 -24.67 -17.75
C GLY A 69 -12.10 -24.04 -16.86
N SER A 70 -12.42 -23.87 -15.58
CA SER A 70 -11.55 -23.22 -14.59
C SER A 70 -10.20 -23.92 -14.40
N ARG A 71 -10.18 -25.25 -14.50
CA ARG A 71 -8.96 -26.06 -14.32
C ARG A 71 -7.94 -25.85 -15.43
N PHE A 72 -8.36 -25.91 -16.69
CA PHE A 72 -7.44 -25.76 -17.83
C PHE A 72 -7.04 -24.31 -18.04
N SER A 73 -7.98 -23.37 -17.84
CA SER A 73 -7.67 -21.94 -17.83
C SER A 73 -6.61 -21.60 -16.77
N GLY A 74 -6.77 -22.12 -15.55
CA GLY A 74 -5.77 -21.99 -14.49
C GLY A 74 -4.43 -22.62 -14.85
N ALA A 75 -4.42 -23.83 -15.42
CA ALA A 75 -3.20 -24.51 -15.82
C ALA A 75 -2.40 -23.77 -16.92
N LEU A 76 -3.07 -22.96 -17.76
CA LEU A 76 -2.44 -22.14 -18.78
C LEU A 76 -1.99 -20.77 -18.25
N LEU A 77 -2.84 -20.12 -17.46
CA LEU A 77 -2.59 -18.78 -16.91
C LEU A 77 -1.50 -18.80 -15.83
N ARG A 78 -1.43 -19.89 -15.04
CA ARG A 78 -0.47 -20.07 -13.95
C ARG A 78 1.00 -19.97 -14.40
N PRO A 79 1.49 -20.74 -15.38
CA PRO A 79 2.89 -20.65 -15.82
C PRO A 79 3.21 -19.39 -16.66
N SER A 80 2.19 -18.65 -17.12
CA SER A 80 2.32 -17.50 -18.01
C SER A 80 2.28 -16.16 -17.26
N ILE A 81 1.13 -15.48 -17.22
CA ILE A 81 0.97 -14.14 -16.63
C ILE A 81 1.10 -14.22 -15.10
N TYR A 82 0.48 -15.20 -14.46
CA TYR A 82 0.52 -15.29 -12.99
C TYR A 82 1.93 -15.60 -12.48
N GLY A 83 2.64 -16.54 -13.11
CA GLY A 83 4.03 -16.86 -12.76
C GLY A 83 5.04 -15.74 -13.03
N GLN A 84 4.63 -14.66 -13.69
CA GLN A 84 5.44 -13.44 -13.85
C GLN A 84 5.28 -12.48 -12.66
N PHE A 85 4.09 -12.40 -12.05
CA PHE A 85 3.74 -11.39 -11.05
C PHE A 85 3.49 -11.94 -9.64
N VAL A 86 3.20 -13.23 -9.50
CA VAL A 86 2.88 -13.87 -8.22
C VAL A 86 4.05 -14.72 -7.76
N ALA A 87 4.47 -14.52 -6.51
CA ALA A 87 5.63 -15.21 -5.93
C ALA A 87 5.41 -16.73 -5.75
N GLY A 88 4.15 -17.15 -5.63
CA GLY A 88 3.70 -18.52 -5.44
C GLY A 88 2.26 -18.56 -4.96
N GLU A 89 1.59 -19.70 -5.13
CA GLU A 89 0.24 -19.93 -4.61
C GLU A 89 0.24 -20.68 -3.28
N THR A 90 1.35 -21.36 -2.96
CA THR A 90 1.57 -22.04 -1.67
C THR A 90 2.63 -21.34 -0.84
N ALA A 91 2.59 -21.56 0.48
CA ALA A 91 3.60 -21.01 1.38
C ALA A 91 5.02 -21.50 1.02
N GLU A 92 5.15 -22.72 0.52
CA GLU A 92 6.39 -23.34 0.07
C GLU A 92 6.94 -22.67 -1.19
N GLU A 93 6.08 -22.40 -2.18
CA GLU A 93 6.46 -21.69 -3.41
C GLU A 93 6.93 -20.26 -3.08
N VAL A 94 6.17 -19.55 -2.25
CA VAL A 94 6.54 -18.21 -1.78
C VAL A 94 7.88 -18.27 -1.01
N ARG A 95 8.09 -19.29 -0.17
CA ARG A 95 9.36 -19.48 0.56
C ARG A 95 10.54 -19.66 -0.39
N GLY A 96 10.40 -20.52 -1.40
CA GLY A 96 11.43 -20.72 -2.42
C GLY A 96 11.77 -19.42 -3.16
N CYS A 97 10.75 -18.66 -3.58
CA CYS A 97 10.93 -17.36 -4.23
C CYS A 97 11.67 -16.35 -3.33
N VAL A 98 11.27 -16.25 -2.06
CA VAL A 98 11.91 -15.35 -1.10
C VAL A 98 13.38 -15.74 -0.84
N GLN A 99 13.67 -17.03 -0.67
CA GLN A 99 15.04 -17.51 -0.48
C GLN A 99 15.93 -17.20 -1.69
N GLN A 100 15.43 -17.35 -2.92
CA GLN A 100 16.16 -16.97 -4.14
C GLN A 100 16.49 -15.48 -4.15
N LEU A 101 15.51 -14.61 -3.84
CA LEU A 101 15.74 -13.16 -3.78
C LEU A 101 16.75 -12.78 -2.69
N GLN A 102 16.73 -13.45 -1.54
CA GLN A 102 17.69 -13.22 -0.45
C GLN A 102 19.14 -13.54 -0.87
N THR A 103 19.37 -14.49 -1.79
CA THR A 103 20.73 -14.75 -2.32
C THR A 103 21.32 -13.55 -3.05
N LEU A 104 20.46 -12.67 -3.57
CA LEU A 104 20.82 -11.42 -4.24
C LEU A 104 20.87 -10.22 -3.28
N SER A 105 20.81 -10.46 -1.97
CA SER A 105 20.64 -9.40 -0.95
C SER A 105 19.36 -8.59 -1.12
N LEU A 106 18.37 -9.10 -1.86
CA LEU A 106 17.05 -8.49 -1.98
C LEU A 106 16.15 -8.98 -0.85
N ARG A 107 15.39 -8.07 -0.27
CA ARG A 107 14.40 -8.37 0.76
C ARG A 107 13.01 -8.13 0.19
N PRO A 108 12.26 -9.19 -0.14
CA PRO A 108 10.92 -9.04 -0.66
C PRO A 108 9.97 -8.55 0.43
N LEU A 109 8.96 -7.81 0.00
CA LEU A 109 7.82 -7.40 0.81
C LEU A 109 6.63 -8.24 0.37
N LEU A 110 5.98 -8.92 1.32
CA LEU A 110 4.76 -9.68 1.00
C LEU A 110 3.55 -8.74 0.98
N ALA A 111 2.65 -9.05 0.06
CA ALA A 111 1.45 -8.29 -0.22
C ALA A 111 0.27 -9.25 -0.35
N VAL A 112 -0.88 -8.86 0.21
CA VAL A 112 -2.17 -9.47 -0.13
C VAL A 112 -2.78 -8.57 -1.22
N PRO A 113 -2.86 -9.03 -2.49
CA PRO A 113 -3.29 -8.21 -3.62
C PRO A 113 -4.82 -8.08 -3.66
N THR A 114 -5.40 -7.59 -2.57
CA THR A 114 -6.83 -7.40 -2.43
C THR A 114 -7.10 -5.93 -2.16
N GLU A 115 -8.11 -5.40 -2.83
CA GLU A 115 -8.66 -4.07 -2.61
C GLU A 115 -10.12 -4.06 -3.07
N GLU A 116 -10.91 -3.13 -2.55
CA GLU A 116 -12.21 -2.84 -3.13
C GLU A 116 -12.05 -1.70 -4.13
N GLU A 117 -12.50 -1.94 -5.37
CA GLU A 117 -12.48 -0.91 -6.40
C GLU A 117 -13.68 0.05 -6.24
N PRO A 118 -13.46 1.37 -6.23
CA PRO A 118 -14.54 2.35 -6.16
C PRO A 118 -15.56 2.16 -7.29
N ASP A 119 -16.84 2.28 -6.96
CA ASP A 119 -17.95 2.25 -7.91
C ASP A 119 -18.11 0.91 -8.67
N SER A 120 -17.48 -0.15 -8.17
CA SER A 120 -17.70 -1.52 -8.65
C SER A 120 -19.16 -1.95 -8.46
N ALA A 121 -19.71 -2.65 -9.45
CA ALA A 121 -21.05 -3.23 -9.39
C ALA A 121 -21.12 -4.43 -8.42
N VAL A 122 -19.98 -4.99 -8.02
CA VAL A 122 -19.91 -6.12 -7.09
C VAL A 122 -20.16 -5.62 -5.67
N LYS A 123 -21.25 -6.06 -5.05
CA LYS A 123 -21.53 -5.76 -3.65
C LYS A 123 -20.61 -6.57 -2.75
N THR A 124 -19.71 -5.91 -2.03
CA THR A 124 -18.95 -6.50 -0.93
C THR A 124 -19.80 -6.50 0.35
N GLY A 125 -19.57 -7.48 1.22
CA GLY A 125 -20.27 -7.60 2.51
C GLY A 125 -19.28 -7.91 3.63
N GLU A 126 -19.75 -7.86 4.88
CA GLU A 126 -18.91 -8.09 6.07
C GLU A 126 -18.07 -9.36 6.00
N ALA A 127 -18.65 -10.48 5.54
CA ALA A 127 -17.94 -11.75 5.40
C ALA A 127 -16.71 -11.66 4.49
N TRP A 128 -16.75 -10.84 3.44
CA TRP A 128 -15.62 -10.62 2.54
C TRP A 128 -14.46 -9.90 3.26
N TYR A 129 -14.78 -8.91 4.09
CA TYR A 129 -13.77 -8.21 4.90
C TYR A 129 -13.18 -9.11 5.99
N GLU A 130 -13.96 -10.03 6.58
CA GLU A 130 -13.47 -11.01 7.56
C GLU A 130 -12.56 -12.07 6.91
N GLU A 131 -12.87 -12.50 5.69
CA GLU A 131 -11.99 -13.39 4.92
C GLU A 131 -10.67 -12.69 4.56
N ASN A 132 -10.73 -11.41 4.17
CA ASN A 132 -9.55 -10.60 3.91
C ASN A 132 -8.70 -10.38 5.17
N LEU A 133 -9.33 -10.12 6.32
CA LEU A 133 -8.64 -10.07 7.61
C LEU A 133 -7.87 -11.36 7.85
N SER A 134 -8.54 -12.52 7.67
CA SER A 134 -7.91 -13.83 7.83
C SER A 134 -6.73 -14.03 6.88
N ALA A 135 -6.84 -13.58 5.63
CA ALA A 135 -5.74 -13.62 4.66
C ALA A 135 -4.56 -12.74 5.07
N MET A 136 -4.83 -11.54 5.61
CA MET A 136 -3.78 -10.63 6.08
C MET A 136 -3.05 -11.17 7.30
N LEU A 137 -3.76 -11.78 8.26
CA LEU A 137 -3.13 -12.41 9.43
C LEU A 137 -2.20 -13.56 9.01
N ARG A 138 -2.65 -14.41 8.07
CA ARG A 138 -1.78 -15.46 7.48
C ARG A 138 -0.57 -14.88 6.76
N CYS A 139 -0.73 -13.75 6.08
CA CYS A 139 0.38 -13.08 5.39
C CYS A 139 1.42 -12.52 6.38
N VAL A 140 0.98 -12.01 7.54
CA VAL A 140 1.88 -11.64 8.65
C VAL A 140 2.68 -12.85 9.14
N ASP A 141 2.00 -13.97 9.41
CA ASP A 141 2.66 -15.21 9.87
C ASP A 141 3.68 -15.72 8.84
N LEU A 142 3.29 -15.71 7.56
CA LEU A 142 4.17 -16.08 6.47
C LEU A 142 5.38 -15.13 6.41
N SER A 143 5.17 -13.82 6.42
CA SER A 143 6.23 -12.80 6.38
C SER A 143 7.27 -13.02 7.50
N ARG A 144 6.81 -13.39 8.70
CA ARG A 144 7.70 -13.73 9.81
C ARG A 144 8.47 -15.02 9.58
N SER A 145 7.79 -16.07 9.11
CA SER A 145 8.39 -17.40 8.91
C SER A 145 9.44 -17.47 7.80
N LEU A 146 9.45 -16.51 6.87
CA LEU A 146 10.33 -16.51 5.69
C LEU A 146 11.71 -15.87 5.92
N LEU A 147 11.93 -15.23 7.07
CA LEU A 147 13.18 -14.56 7.42
C LEU A 147 13.82 -15.27 8.61
N GLU A 148 14.58 -16.33 8.33
CA GLU A 148 15.22 -17.20 9.33
C GLU A 148 16.33 -16.50 10.14
N THR A 149 16.86 -15.37 9.66
CA THR A 149 17.83 -14.57 10.40
C THR A 149 17.37 -13.10 10.46
N PRO A 150 16.79 -12.65 11.59
CA PRO A 150 16.67 -11.23 11.83
C PRO A 150 18.09 -10.68 11.93
N GLY A 151 18.59 -10.09 10.85
CA GLY A 151 19.78 -9.25 10.94
C GLY A 151 19.58 -8.21 12.05
N PRO A 152 20.65 -7.65 12.64
CA PRO A 152 20.57 -6.83 13.85
C PRO A 152 19.61 -5.63 13.77
N ASN A 153 19.22 -5.20 12.55
CA ASN A 153 18.24 -4.14 12.25
C ASN A 153 17.14 -4.58 11.25
N GLY A 154 16.90 -5.88 11.09
CA GLY A 154 16.08 -6.46 10.02
C GLY A 154 14.58 -6.31 10.24
N ASN A 155 14.02 -5.16 9.86
CA ASN A 155 12.58 -4.94 9.89
C ASN A 155 11.88 -5.72 8.75
N ILE A 156 11.01 -6.66 9.12
CA ILE A 156 10.10 -7.32 8.18
C ILE A 156 8.98 -6.33 7.83
N LEU A 157 8.63 -6.20 6.56
CA LEU A 157 7.58 -5.30 6.08
C LEU A 157 6.53 -6.10 5.32
N MET A 158 5.26 -5.73 5.52
CA MET A 158 4.11 -6.24 4.78
C MET A 158 3.29 -5.06 4.23
N GLN A 159 2.79 -5.19 3.01
CA GLN A 159 1.86 -4.22 2.43
C GLN A 159 0.44 -4.45 2.97
N LEU A 160 -0.23 -3.34 3.30
CA LEU A 160 -1.63 -3.30 3.71
C LEU A 160 -2.38 -2.32 2.83
N LYS A 161 -3.46 -2.77 2.18
CA LYS A 161 -4.44 -1.90 1.52
C LYS A 161 -5.65 -1.77 2.42
N VAL A 162 -6.05 -0.54 2.72
CA VAL A 162 -7.10 -0.28 3.72
C VAL A 162 -8.46 -0.72 3.17
N THR A 163 -8.71 -0.55 1.87
CA THR A 163 -9.98 -0.96 1.25
C THR A 163 -10.21 -2.46 1.18
N ALA A 164 -9.21 -3.29 1.47
CA ALA A 164 -9.45 -4.71 1.71
C ALA A 164 -10.09 -5.00 3.08
N LEU A 165 -10.04 -4.04 4.01
CA LEU A 165 -10.60 -4.13 5.37
C LEU A 165 -11.69 -3.10 5.65
N THR A 166 -12.09 -2.27 4.68
CA THR A 166 -13.20 -1.32 4.83
C THR A 166 -13.74 -0.92 3.47
N SER A 167 -15.03 -0.58 3.40
CA SER A 167 -15.63 -0.19 2.13
C SER A 167 -15.15 1.17 1.64
N THR A 168 -14.93 1.26 0.33
CA THR A 168 -14.71 2.48 -0.45
C THR A 168 -15.84 3.48 -0.25
N ARG A 169 -17.09 3.01 -0.14
CA ARG A 169 -18.24 3.88 0.16
C ARG A 169 -18.09 4.60 1.49
N LEU A 170 -17.74 3.87 2.56
CA LEU A 170 -17.47 4.50 3.86
C LEU A 170 -16.27 5.45 3.77
N CYS A 171 -15.19 5.06 3.09
CA CYS A 171 -14.01 5.91 2.89
C CYS A 171 -14.34 7.21 2.12
N LYS A 172 -15.23 7.17 1.13
CA LYS A 172 -15.71 8.36 0.41
C LYS A 172 -16.50 9.29 1.34
N GLU A 173 -17.40 8.74 2.16
CA GLU A 173 -18.16 9.52 3.14
C GLU A 173 -17.22 10.18 4.15
N LEU A 174 -16.33 9.41 4.78
CA LEU A 174 -15.33 9.93 5.71
C LEU A 174 -14.46 11.02 5.07
N THR A 175 -14.01 10.81 3.82
CA THR A 175 -13.24 11.81 3.08
C THR A 175 -14.02 13.11 2.88
N SER A 176 -15.30 13.02 2.53
CA SER A 176 -16.17 14.18 2.36
C SER A 176 -16.28 15.01 3.64
N TRP A 177 -16.22 14.34 4.80
CA TRP A 177 -16.26 14.98 6.11
C TRP A 177 -14.92 15.56 6.53
N VAL A 178 -13.83 14.82 6.38
CA VAL A 178 -12.46 15.28 6.71
C VAL A 178 -12.09 16.54 5.92
N ARG A 179 -12.60 16.69 4.70
CA ARG A 179 -12.35 17.88 3.86
C ARG A 179 -13.15 19.12 4.29
N ARG A 180 -14.16 19.00 5.16
CA ARG A 180 -14.98 20.15 5.60
C ARG A 180 -14.23 21.00 6.62
N PRO A 181 -14.19 22.33 6.48
CA PRO A 181 -13.66 23.22 7.51
C PRO A 181 -14.39 23.02 8.85
N GLY A 182 -13.66 22.78 9.94
CA GLY A 182 -14.24 22.66 11.28
C GLY A 182 -14.80 21.27 11.67
N ALA A 183 -14.69 20.25 10.82
CA ALA A 183 -15.23 18.90 11.06
C ALA A 183 -14.49 18.06 12.15
N SER A 184 -13.66 18.70 12.97
CA SER A 184 -12.47 18.06 13.56
C SER A 184 -12.66 17.28 14.85
N LEU A 185 -13.81 17.37 15.54
CA LEU A 185 -13.94 16.78 16.88
C LEU A 185 -14.55 15.37 16.88
N GLU A 186 -15.32 14.98 15.87
CA GLU A 186 -15.89 13.62 15.81
C GLU A 186 -14.99 12.61 15.10
N LEU A 187 -14.29 13.05 14.06
CA LEU A 187 -13.39 12.24 13.25
C LEU A 187 -11.95 12.70 13.42
N SER A 188 -11.38 12.44 14.60
CA SER A 188 -9.96 12.70 14.89
C SER A 188 -9.18 11.38 14.99
N PRO A 189 -7.88 11.36 14.65
CA PRO A 189 -7.04 10.18 14.83
C PRO A 189 -7.12 9.61 16.26
N GLU A 190 -7.18 10.47 17.27
CA GLU A 190 -7.23 10.10 18.70
C GLU A 190 -8.52 9.36 19.05
N ARG A 191 -9.68 9.84 18.58
CA ARG A 191 -10.98 9.18 18.82
C ARG A 191 -11.06 7.83 18.13
N LEU A 192 -10.55 7.73 16.91
CA LEU A 192 -10.48 6.44 16.20
C LEU A 192 -9.53 5.46 16.90
N ALA A 193 -8.41 5.95 17.42
CA ALA A 193 -7.47 5.14 18.20
C ALA A 193 -8.09 4.65 19.52
N GLU A 194 -8.86 5.49 20.22
CA GLU A 194 -9.59 5.11 21.43
C GLU A 194 -10.70 4.09 21.16
N ALA A 195 -11.43 4.25 20.04
CA ALA A 195 -12.45 3.31 19.60
C ALA A 195 -11.87 1.91 19.30
N MET A 196 -10.64 1.86 18.77
CA MET A 196 -9.89 0.60 18.65
C MET A 196 -9.62 -0.03 20.04
N ASP A 197 -9.08 0.72 21.00
CA ASP A 197 -8.70 0.15 22.31
C ASP A 197 -9.90 -0.31 23.14
N SER A 198 -10.95 0.51 23.20
CA SER A 198 -12.07 0.32 24.12
C SER A 198 -13.13 -0.63 23.59
N GLY A 199 -13.19 -0.84 22.26
CA GLY A 199 -14.30 -1.51 21.59
C GLY A 199 -15.65 -0.79 21.79
N GLN A 200 -15.64 0.45 22.30
CA GLN A 200 -16.86 1.22 22.55
C GLN A 200 -17.51 1.71 21.26
N ASP A 201 -18.80 2.06 21.37
CA ASP A 201 -19.60 2.61 20.27
C ASP A 201 -19.09 3.99 19.86
N LEU A 202 -18.13 4.01 18.93
CA LEU A 202 -17.84 5.21 18.14
C LEU A 202 -19.08 5.53 17.32
N GLN A 203 -19.73 6.63 17.67
CA GLN A 203 -20.83 7.21 16.90
C GLN A 203 -20.35 8.50 16.24
N VAL A 204 -20.39 8.50 14.92
CA VAL A 204 -20.16 9.68 14.09
C VAL A 204 -21.51 10.15 13.59
N SER A 205 -21.88 11.40 13.92
CA SER A 205 -23.21 11.95 13.67
C SER A 205 -23.59 11.97 12.19
N CYS A 206 -22.59 12.01 11.32
CA CYS A 206 -22.77 12.08 9.89
C CYS A 206 -22.94 10.75 9.16
N LEU A 207 -22.76 9.64 9.86
CA LEU A 207 -22.86 8.31 9.32
C LEU A 207 -24.20 7.68 9.73
N SER A 208 -24.79 6.87 8.86
CA SER A 208 -25.94 6.04 9.22
C SER A 208 -25.56 5.02 10.32
N THR A 209 -26.57 4.38 10.92
CA THR A 209 -26.34 3.31 11.90
C THR A 209 -25.50 2.18 11.31
N GLU A 210 -25.81 1.77 10.07
CA GLU A 210 -25.07 0.72 9.36
C GLU A 210 -23.64 1.17 9.05
N GLN A 211 -23.44 2.43 8.67
CA GLN A 211 -22.10 2.97 8.40
C GLN A 211 -21.25 3.08 9.66
N ASN A 212 -21.84 3.48 10.80
CA ASN A 212 -21.16 3.47 12.09
C ASN A 212 -20.82 2.04 12.55
N GLN A 213 -21.73 1.08 12.34
CA GLN A 213 -21.44 -0.33 12.61
C GLN A 213 -20.29 -0.84 11.73
N HIS A 214 -20.32 -0.55 10.44
CA HIS A 214 -19.25 -0.91 9.51
C HIS A 214 -17.92 -0.24 9.87
N LEU A 215 -17.93 1.04 10.25
CA LEU A 215 -16.73 1.75 10.72
C LEU A 215 -16.10 1.06 11.93
N ARG A 216 -16.91 0.68 12.93
CA ARG A 216 -16.43 -0.05 14.11
C ARG A 216 -15.82 -1.40 13.74
N ALA A 217 -16.48 -2.15 12.87
CA ALA A 217 -15.93 -3.42 12.38
C ALA A 217 -14.61 -3.19 11.63
N SER A 218 -14.52 -2.20 10.75
CA SER A 218 -13.29 -1.82 10.04
C SER A 218 -12.14 -1.42 10.98
N LEU A 219 -12.42 -0.62 12.02
CA LEU A 219 -11.43 -0.26 13.04
C LEU A 219 -10.92 -1.50 13.80
N SER A 220 -11.83 -2.41 14.17
CA SER A 220 -11.47 -3.68 14.81
C SER A 220 -10.57 -4.53 13.90
N ARG A 221 -10.90 -4.69 12.62
CA ARG A 221 -10.06 -5.45 11.67
C ARG A 221 -8.66 -4.84 11.52
N LEU A 222 -8.58 -3.52 11.32
CA LEU A 222 -7.31 -2.80 11.19
C LEU A 222 -6.43 -2.94 12.44
N GLN A 223 -7.05 -2.85 13.63
CA GLN A 223 -6.36 -3.08 14.89
C GLN A 223 -5.86 -4.52 15.04
N GLN A 224 -6.67 -5.52 14.69
CA GLN A 224 -6.27 -6.91 14.79
C GLN A 224 -5.04 -7.20 13.92
N VAL A 225 -5.02 -6.69 12.68
CA VAL A 225 -3.84 -6.80 11.80
C VAL A 225 -2.63 -6.09 12.40
N ALA A 226 -2.79 -4.85 12.89
CA ALA A 226 -1.67 -4.09 13.47
C ALA A 226 -1.11 -4.71 14.74
N GLN A 227 -1.98 -5.21 15.63
CA GLN A 227 -1.59 -5.90 16.85
C GLN A 227 -0.86 -7.21 16.54
N HIS A 228 -1.38 -8.01 15.61
CA HIS A 228 -0.75 -9.27 15.21
C HIS A 228 0.59 -9.04 14.51
N ALA A 229 0.66 -8.06 13.60
CA ALA A 229 1.89 -7.66 12.93
C ALA A 229 2.97 -7.22 13.93
N GLN A 230 2.61 -6.37 14.90
CA GLN A 230 3.54 -5.96 15.96
C GLN A 230 4.03 -7.15 16.78
N ALA A 231 3.14 -8.07 17.18
CA ALA A 231 3.50 -9.27 17.93
C ALA A 231 4.44 -10.21 17.15
N GLN A 232 4.29 -10.27 15.83
CA GLN A 232 5.15 -11.02 14.92
C GLN A 232 6.39 -10.24 14.44
N HIS A 233 6.64 -9.03 14.98
CA HIS A 233 7.72 -8.15 14.54
C HIS A 233 7.71 -7.81 13.04
N VAL A 234 6.50 -7.69 12.48
CA VAL A 234 6.24 -7.25 11.11
C VAL A 234 5.71 -5.82 11.13
N ARG A 235 6.28 -4.96 10.30
CA ARG A 235 5.85 -3.58 10.11
C ARG A 235 4.85 -3.48 8.98
N LEU A 236 3.82 -2.67 9.18
CA LEU A 236 2.77 -2.44 8.21
C LEU A 236 3.12 -1.24 7.34
N LEU A 237 3.04 -1.46 6.04
CA LEU A 237 3.25 -0.45 5.03
C LEU A 237 1.95 -0.23 4.29
N VAL A 238 1.25 0.84 4.68
CA VAL A 238 -0.10 1.11 4.23
C VAL A 238 -0.06 1.84 2.90
N ASP A 239 -0.69 1.26 1.90
CA ASP A 239 -0.72 1.78 0.55
C ASP A 239 -1.66 2.98 0.41
N ALA A 240 -1.27 3.88 -0.49
CA ALA A 240 -2.13 4.93 -0.98
C ALA A 240 -2.88 4.40 -2.19
N GLU A 241 -4.16 4.76 -2.27
CA GLU A 241 -5.08 4.29 -3.28
C GLU A 241 -5.55 5.51 -4.09
N TYR A 242 -6.86 5.69 -4.24
CA TYR A 242 -7.47 6.79 -5.00
C TYR A 242 -7.51 8.09 -4.19
N THR A 243 -7.38 9.25 -4.87
CA THR A 243 -7.42 10.57 -4.21
C THR A 243 -8.75 10.85 -3.51
N SER A 244 -9.84 10.22 -3.95
CA SER A 244 -11.17 10.27 -3.35
C SER A 244 -11.28 9.51 -2.03
N LEU A 245 -10.34 8.61 -1.73
CA LEU A 245 -10.31 7.78 -0.52
C LEU A 245 -9.18 8.20 0.43
N ASN A 246 -8.03 8.62 -0.13
CA ASN A 246 -6.79 8.86 0.61
C ASN A 246 -6.92 9.72 1.88
N PRO A 247 -7.79 10.75 1.98
CA PRO A 247 -8.01 11.47 3.24
C PRO A 247 -8.56 10.58 4.37
N ALA A 248 -9.53 9.71 4.07
CA ALA A 248 -10.03 8.73 5.04
C ALA A 248 -8.98 7.67 5.37
N LEU A 249 -8.24 7.18 4.36
CA LEU A 249 -7.16 6.20 4.59
C LEU A 249 -6.08 6.80 5.49
N SER A 250 -5.66 8.04 5.23
CA SER A 250 -4.66 8.75 6.03
C SER A 250 -5.13 8.99 7.46
N LEU A 251 -6.43 9.26 7.66
CA LEU A 251 -7.04 9.37 8.99
C LEU A 251 -6.96 8.05 9.77
N LEU A 252 -7.30 6.93 9.13
CA LEU A 252 -7.20 5.59 9.73
C LEU A 252 -5.73 5.20 10.02
N VAL A 253 -4.81 5.53 9.12
CA VAL A 253 -3.37 5.31 9.32
C VAL A 253 -2.82 6.15 10.47
N ALA A 254 -3.25 7.41 10.60
CA ALA A 254 -2.87 8.27 11.73
C ALA A 254 -3.36 7.70 13.06
N ALA A 255 -4.59 7.15 13.10
CA ALA A 255 -5.12 6.46 14.29
C ALA A 255 -4.28 5.23 14.67
N LEU A 256 -3.89 4.42 13.68
CA LEU A 256 -2.96 3.30 13.92
C LEU A 256 -1.58 3.80 14.39
N ALA A 257 -1.05 4.88 13.80
CA ALA A 257 0.24 5.44 14.18
C ALA A 257 0.23 5.97 15.63
N LEU A 258 -0.86 6.58 16.10
CA LEU A 258 -0.98 7.01 17.50
C LEU A 258 -0.82 5.83 18.49
N ARG A 259 -1.32 4.66 18.12
CA ARG A 259 -1.25 3.45 18.96
C ARG A 259 0.13 2.79 18.88
N TRP A 260 0.66 2.66 17.66
CA TRP A 260 1.79 1.77 17.40
C TRP A 260 3.12 2.51 17.18
N ASN A 261 3.12 3.78 16.75
CA ASN A 261 4.34 4.50 16.37
C ASN A 261 4.94 5.39 17.47
N ARG A 262 4.64 5.14 18.75
CA ARG A 262 5.29 5.90 19.84
C ARG A 262 6.82 5.89 19.67
N SER A 263 7.47 7.03 19.92
CA SER A 263 8.92 7.17 19.81
C SER A 263 9.65 6.14 20.68
N ARG A 264 10.10 5.05 20.06
CA ARG A 264 10.86 3.94 20.66
C ARG A 264 12.02 3.61 19.73
N GLU A 265 13.07 3.02 20.29
CA GLU A 265 14.17 2.48 19.48
C GLU A 265 13.62 1.52 18.42
N GLY A 266 14.06 1.69 17.18
CA GLY A 266 13.63 0.88 16.03
C GLY A 266 12.74 1.60 15.02
N GLY A 267 12.12 2.75 15.31
CA GLY A 267 11.34 3.52 14.33
C GLY A 267 9.88 3.04 14.13
N PRO A 268 9.16 3.52 13.10
CA PRO A 268 7.70 3.38 13.00
C PRO A 268 7.24 1.96 12.64
N TRP A 269 6.17 1.49 13.29
CA TRP A 269 5.51 0.21 12.99
C TRP A 269 4.54 0.30 11.82
N VAL A 270 3.89 1.45 11.68
CA VAL A 270 2.91 1.75 10.64
C VAL A 270 3.48 2.85 9.75
N TRP A 271 3.59 2.57 8.45
CA TRP A 271 4.11 3.48 7.44
C TRP A 271 2.96 3.93 6.55
N ASN A 272 2.95 5.21 6.18
CA ASN A 272 1.97 5.75 5.23
C ASN A 272 2.62 5.96 3.86
N THR A 273 1.83 5.80 2.79
CA THR A 273 2.31 5.98 1.41
C THR A 273 1.92 7.36 0.86
N TYR A 274 2.88 8.01 0.19
CA TYR A 274 2.72 9.32 -0.43
C TYR A 274 3.03 9.24 -1.92
N GLN A 275 2.08 9.67 -2.76
CA GLN A 275 2.18 9.53 -4.21
C GLN A 275 2.69 10.84 -4.84
N ALA A 276 3.91 10.84 -5.37
CA ALA A 276 4.61 12.02 -5.89
C ALA A 276 3.97 12.63 -7.15
N TYR A 277 3.18 11.85 -7.89
CA TYR A 277 2.40 12.36 -9.03
C TYR A 277 1.28 13.33 -8.59
N LEU A 278 0.89 13.39 -7.32
CA LEU A 278 -0.11 14.36 -6.87
C LEU A 278 0.54 15.72 -6.58
N LYS A 279 -0.13 16.79 -7.00
CA LYS A 279 0.32 18.17 -6.81
C LYS A 279 0.42 18.59 -5.34
N ASP A 280 -0.38 17.99 -4.46
CA ASP A 280 -0.50 18.34 -3.04
C ASP A 280 0.42 17.52 -2.10
N THR A 281 1.10 16.48 -2.61
CA THR A 281 1.83 15.52 -1.78
C THR A 281 2.89 16.14 -0.88
N TYR A 282 3.56 17.21 -1.33
CA TYR A 282 4.53 17.94 -0.50
C TYR A 282 3.90 18.57 0.74
N GLU A 283 2.81 19.32 0.56
CA GLU A 283 2.14 19.95 1.70
C GLU A 283 1.45 18.93 2.60
N ARG A 284 0.97 17.80 2.06
CA ARG A 284 0.43 16.70 2.86
C ARG A 284 1.52 16.04 3.72
N LEU A 285 2.63 15.64 3.10
CA LEU A 285 3.77 15.03 3.80
C LEU A 285 4.30 15.94 4.92
N ARG A 286 4.46 17.24 4.64
CA ARG A 286 4.91 18.22 5.63
C ARG A 286 3.95 18.31 6.81
N ARG A 287 2.64 18.47 6.55
CA ARG A 287 1.62 18.56 7.61
C ARG A 287 1.57 17.32 8.48
N ASP A 288 1.65 16.13 7.87
CA ASP A 288 1.59 14.86 8.58
C ASP A 288 2.86 14.63 9.43
N ALA A 289 4.04 15.02 8.91
CA ALA A 289 5.29 14.97 9.66
C ALA A 289 5.25 15.91 10.88
N GLU A 290 4.78 17.14 10.69
CA GLU A 290 4.59 18.11 11.78
C GLU A 290 3.56 17.63 12.82
N ALA A 291 2.50 16.95 12.39
CA ALA A 291 1.53 16.35 13.29
C ALA A 291 2.13 15.18 14.10
N ALA A 292 2.90 14.30 13.44
CA ALA A 292 3.59 13.21 14.11
C ALA A 292 4.63 13.71 15.13
N ASP A 293 5.41 14.74 14.80
CA ASP A 293 6.39 15.35 15.71
C ASP A 293 5.71 15.98 16.94
N ARG A 294 4.64 16.75 16.74
CA ARG A 294 3.84 17.30 17.86
C ARG A 294 3.26 16.22 18.76
N ALA A 295 2.89 15.07 18.19
CA ALA A 295 2.37 13.91 18.93
C ALA A 295 3.47 13.01 19.52
N GLY A 296 4.75 13.29 19.29
CA GLY A 296 5.87 12.47 19.77
C GLY A 296 5.93 11.08 19.12
N LEU A 297 5.48 10.96 17.87
CA LEU A 297 5.43 9.71 17.10
C LEU A 297 6.60 9.59 16.13
N SER A 298 7.03 8.36 15.87
CA SER A 298 7.88 8.04 14.73
C SER A 298 7.07 8.14 13.43
N PHE A 299 7.59 8.89 12.46
CA PHE A 299 6.89 9.11 11.19
C PHE A 299 7.44 8.18 10.10
N GLY A 300 6.59 7.24 9.62
CA GLY A 300 6.93 6.28 8.57
C GLY A 300 6.41 6.72 7.21
N VAL A 301 7.30 6.81 6.23
CA VAL A 301 6.99 7.33 4.89
C VAL A 301 7.43 6.33 3.82
N LYS A 302 6.49 5.86 3.00
CA LYS A 302 6.75 5.25 1.69
C LYS A 302 6.42 6.29 0.62
N LEU A 303 7.42 6.83 -0.04
CA LEU A 303 7.18 7.65 -1.23
C LEU A 303 7.01 6.69 -2.43
N VAL A 304 6.00 6.91 -3.27
CA VAL A 304 5.84 6.24 -4.60
C VAL A 304 5.55 7.29 -5.68
N ARG A 305 5.69 6.94 -6.96
CA ARG A 305 5.23 7.84 -8.03
C ARG A 305 3.70 7.94 -8.01
N GLY A 306 3.02 6.81 -8.10
CA GLY A 306 1.57 6.68 -8.15
C GLY A 306 1.20 5.53 -9.10
N ALA A 307 0.02 4.94 -8.93
CA ALA A 307 -0.43 3.78 -9.72
C ALA A 307 -1.83 3.97 -10.36
N TYR A 308 -2.48 5.12 -10.12
CA TYR A 308 -3.86 5.38 -10.52
C TYR A 308 -3.96 6.60 -11.46
N LEU A 309 -2.88 6.95 -12.17
CA LEU A 309 -2.74 8.20 -12.93
C LEU A 309 -3.87 8.44 -13.94
N ASP A 310 -4.17 7.46 -14.78
CA ASP A 310 -5.23 7.62 -15.79
C ASP A 310 -6.61 7.68 -15.17
N LYS A 311 -6.88 6.81 -14.20
CA LYS A 311 -8.14 6.82 -13.45
C LYS A 311 -8.39 8.18 -12.78
N GLU A 312 -7.36 8.80 -12.19
CA GLU A 312 -7.49 10.15 -11.59
C GLU A 312 -7.78 11.24 -12.64
N ARG A 313 -7.15 11.14 -13.83
CA ARG A 313 -7.39 12.09 -14.93
C ARG A 313 -8.78 11.94 -15.51
N ASP A 314 -9.22 10.71 -15.78
CA ASP A 314 -10.56 10.41 -16.28
C ASP A 314 -11.62 10.90 -15.28
N MET A 315 -11.44 10.64 -13.99
CA MET A 315 -12.35 11.11 -12.96
C MET A 315 -12.38 12.64 -12.87
N ALA A 316 -11.24 13.32 -12.98
CA ALA A 316 -11.19 14.78 -12.99
C ALA A 316 -11.95 15.37 -14.19
N GLN A 317 -11.80 14.76 -15.38
CA GLN A 317 -12.52 15.15 -16.59
C GLN A 317 -14.04 14.92 -16.44
N LEU A 318 -14.46 13.73 -15.98
CA LEU A 318 -15.86 13.38 -15.76
C LEU A 318 -16.56 14.32 -14.76
N GLN A 319 -15.84 14.75 -13.72
CA GLN A 319 -16.37 15.66 -12.70
C GLN A 319 -16.21 17.14 -13.07
N GLY A 320 -15.54 17.48 -14.17
CA GLY A 320 -15.19 18.86 -14.52
C GLY A 320 -14.30 19.56 -13.49
N THR A 321 -13.49 18.80 -12.74
CA THR A 321 -12.59 19.33 -11.72
C THR A 321 -11.16 19.45 -12.22
N LYS A 322 -10.32 20.16 -11.47
CA LYS A 322 -8.91 20.32 -11.83
C LYS A 322 -8.17 18.99 -11.61
N ASP A 323 -7.44 18.55 -12.63
CA ASP A 323 -6.55 17.39 -12.55
C ASP A 323 -5.58 17.50 -11.35
N PRO A 324 -5.65 16.58 -10.37
CA PRO A 324 -4.80 16.59 -9.18
C PRO A 324 -3.35 16.14 -9.47
N THR A 325 -3.09 15.56 -10.64
CA THR A 325 -1.81 14.93 -11.01
C THR A 325 -0.81 15.91 -11.64
N GLN A 326 0.47 15.55 -11.66
CA GLN A 326 1.48 16.26 -12.45
C GLN A 326 1.19 16.09 -13.95
N PRO A 327 1.60 17.05 -14.79
CA PRO A 327 1.32 17.01 -16.23
C PRO A 327 1.97 15.80 -16.92
N ASP A 328 3.18 15.42 -16.50
CA ASP A 328 3.98 14.38 -17.16
C ASP A 328 4.90 13.62 -16.17
N TYR A 329 5.57 12.61 -16.71
CA TYR A 329 6.50 11.74 -15.99
C TYR A 329 7.70 12.51 -15.46
N GLU A 330 8.25 13.43 -16.26
CA GLU A 330 9.39 14.27 -15.91
C GLU A 330 9.07 15.16 -14.72
N ALA A 331 7.89 15.81 -14.71
CA ALA A 331 7.41 16.63 -13.60
C ALA A 331 7.22 15.80 -12.34
N THR A 332 6.68 14.58 -12.46
CA THR A 332 6.59 13.63 -11.34
C THR A 332 7.96 13.28 -10.80
N SER A 333 8.92 12.99 -11.68
CA SER A 333 10.29 12.63 -11.31
C SER A 333 11.05 13.81 -10.69
N GLN A 334 10.88 15.03 -11.20
CA GLN A 334 11.45 16.23 -10.58
C GLN A 334 10.88 16.48 -9.18
N ARG A 335 9.58 16.24 -8.99
CA ARG A 335 8.94 16.33 -7.67
C ARG A 335 9.49 15.28 -6.72
N TRP A 336 9.64 14.03 -7.18
CA TRP A 336 10.27 12.94 -6.43
C TRP A 336 11.62 13.36 -5.84
N TRP A 337 12.53 13.86 -6.69
CA TRP A 337 13.86 14.31 -6.25
C TRP A 337 13.80 15.51 -5.30
N ARG A 338 12.81 16.39 -5.48
CA ARG A 338 12.57 17.53 -4.59
C ARG A 338 12.10 17.13 -3.20
N PHE A 339 11.67 15.89 -2.94
CA PHE A 339 11.36 15.40 -1.60
C PHE A 339 12.60 15.09 -0.76
N GLY A 340 13.81 15.05 -1.36
CA GLY A 340 15.10 15.08 -0.65
C GLY A 340 15.24 14.09 0.51
N LEU A 341 14.36 13.09 0.55
CA LEU A 341 14.45 11.93 1.42
C LEU A 341 15.61 11.12 0.84
N SER A 342 16.60 10.80 1.69
CA SER A 342 17.59 9.80 1.33
C SER A 342 16.84 8.54 0.86
N PRO A 343 17.25 7.87 -0.24
CA PRO A 343 16.61 6.65 -0.71
C PRO A 343 16.82 5.52 0.29
N SER A 344 16.07 5.57 1.39
CA SER A 344 15.87 4.49 2.34
C SER A 344 14.43 4.00 2.16
N ILE A 345 14.09 3.63 0.92
CA ILE A 345 12.76 3.15 0.55
C ILE A 345 12.94 1.87 -0.25
N PHE A 346 12.33 0.81 0.28
CA PHE A 346 12.17 -0.48 -0.37
C PHE A 346 11.39 -0.29 -1.67
N PHE A 347 12.01 -0.66 -2.79
CA PHE A 347 11.30 -0.80 -4.06
C PHE A 347 10.38 -2.02 -3.96
N VAL A 348 9.07 -1.79 -3.94
CA VAL A 348 8.15 -2.73 -4.57
C VAL A 348 8.10 -2.28 -6.02
N VAL A 349 8.63 -3.11 -6.92
CA VAL A 349 8.37 -2.95 -8.35
C VAL A 349 6.92 -3.33 -8.58
N VAL A 350 6.02 -2.35 -8.44
CA VAL A 350 4.74 -2.39 -9.13
C VAL A 350 5.00 -1.70 -10.46
N PHE A 351 4.97 -2.46 -11.55
CA PHE A 351 4.82 -1.88 -12.87
C PHE A 351 3.47 -1.16 -12.87
N SER A 352 3.48 0.14 -12.65
CA SER A 352 2.43 0.99 -13.20
C SER A 352 2.83 1.17 -14.65
N GLU A 353 2.06 0.56 -15.55
CA GLU A 353 2.17 0.81 -16.97
C GLU A 353 1.93 2.31 -17.20
N ASP A 354 2.97 2.99 -17.70
CA ASP A 354 2.92 3.90 -18.84
C ASP A 354 4.18 4.77 -18.85
N GLY A 355 4.98 4.55 -19.89
CA GLY A 355 6.33 5.07 -20.12
C GLY A 355 7.21 4.03 -20.78
#